data_AF-A0A7G7T1Q6-F1
#
_entry.id   AF-A0A7G7T1Q6-F1
#
_cell.length_a   1.000
_cell.length_b   1.000
_cell.length_c   1.000
_cell.angle_alpha   90.00
_cell.angle_beta   90.00
_cell.angle_gamma   90.00
#
_symmetry.space_group_name_H-M   'P 1'
#
loop_
_entity.id
_entity.type
_entity.pdbx_description
1 polymer ?
#
loop_
_entity_poly.entity_id
_entity_poly.type
_entity_poly.pdbx_seq_one_letter_code
_entity_poly.pdbx_strand_id
1 'polypeptide(L)'
;MMCSLALTSILKTGWPEQVIAMRYAVVIEKTRNNYSAYVPDLPGCVATGESATEVEGLIRGVIELHLAGMREDGGAIPLPSSQIEYVDVAV
;
A
#
# COMPACT_ATOMS: atom_id res chain seq x y z
N MET A 1 16.77 -45.38 16.24
CA MET A 1 15.47 -45.21 16.90
C MET A 1 15.69 -44.63 18.29
N MET A 2 15.85 -43.30 18.39
CA MET A 2 15.61 -42.46 19.58
C MET A 2 15.28 -41.06 19.02
N CYS A 3 14.00 -40.78 18.82
CA CYS A 3 13.17 -39.93 19.68
C CYS A 3 13.48 -38.41 19.58
N SER A 4 13.27 -37.84 18.40
CA SER A 4 12.35 -36.73 18.07
C SER A 4 11.95 -35.66 19.11
N LEU A 5 12.76 -35.29 20.11
CA LEU A 5 12.34 -34.27 21.09
C LEU A 5 13.52 -33.39 21.57
N ALA A 6 14.11 -32.59 20.69
CA ALA A 6 14.98 -31.48 21.12
C ALA A 6 15.07 -30.28 20.14
N LEU A 7 14.17 -30.15 19.16
CA LEU A 7 14.17 -28.99 18.25
C LEU A 7 12.89 -28.14 18.29
N THR A 8 11.88 -28.52 19.07
CA THR A 8 10.61 -27.79 19.17
C THR A 8 10.59 -26.64 20.18
N SER A 9 11.71 -26.29 20.83
CA SER A 9 11.72 -25.25 21.86
C SER A 9 12.14 -23.84 21.40
N ILE A 10 12.41 -23.60 20.11
CA ILE A 10 12.75 -22.25 19.60
C ILE A 10 11.60 -21.58 18.82
N LEU A 11 10.55 -22.31 18.44
CA LEU A 11 9.41 -21.70 17.73
C LEU A 11 8.39 -20.98 18.64
N LYS A 12 8.70 -20.82 19.94
CA LYS A 12 7.85 -20.12 20.93
C LYS A 12 8.21 -18.66 21.18
N THR A 13 9.22 -18.11 20.52
CA THR A 13 9.35 -16.65 20.41
C THR A 13 8.72 -16.26 19.08
N GLY A 14 7.38 -16.22 19.06
CA GLY A 14 6.64 -15.70 17.93
C GLY A 14 7.06 -14.26 17.71
N TRP A 15 7.87 -14.02 16.69
CA TRP A 15 7.96 -12.70 16.08
C TRP A 15 6.53 -12.22 15.83
N PRO A 16 6.21 -10.94 16.10
CA PRO A 16 4.92 -10.40 15.67
C PRO A 16 4.80 -10.71 14.19
N GLU A 17 3.67 -11.29 13.80
CA GLU A 17 3.26 -11.52 12.42
C GLU A 17 3.82 -10.39 11.58
N GLN A 18 4.76 -10.71 10.69
CA GLN A 18 5.44 -9.72 9.88
C GLN A 18 4.36 -8.94 9.16
N VAL A 19 4.06 -7.72 9.65
CA VAL A 19 3.19 -6.79 8.96
C VAL A 19 3.96 -6.42 7.71
N ILE A 20 3.72 -7.17 6.63
CA ILE A 20 4.32 -6.86 5.34
C ILE A 20 3.67 -5.56 4.91
N ALA A 21 4.33 -4.45 5.24
CA ALA A 21 3.89 -3.13 4.83
C ALA A 21 4.00 -3.06 3.31
N MET A 22 2.83 -3.05 2.64
CA MET A 22 2.75 -2.89 1.20
C MET A 22 2.85 -1.40 0.87
N ARG A 23 3.74 -1.05 -0.06
CA ARG A 23 3.95 0.34 -0.49
C ARG A 23 3.43 0.51 -1.91
N TYR A 24 2.28 1.16 -2.05
CA TYR A 24 1.74 1.53 -3.36
C TYR A 24 2.27 2.88 -3.83
N ALA A 25 2.51 3.01 -5.13
CA ALA A 25 2.83 4.30 -5.72
C ALA A 25 1.57 5.17 -5.80
N VAL A 26 1.72 6.46 -5.51
CA VAL A 26 0.65 7.46 -5.62
C VAL A 26 1.13 8.55 -6.56
N VAL A 27 0.31 8.90 -7.55
CA VAL A 27 0.51 10.09 -8.37
C VAL A 27 -0.31 11.21 -7.78
N ILE A 28 0.32 12.36 -7.53
CA ILE A 28 -0.34 13.57 -7.05
C ILE A 28 -0.21 14.65 -8.12
N GLU A 29 -1.35 15.20 -8.55
CA GLU A 29 -1.43 16.19 -9.61
C GLU A 29 -1.98 17.50 -9.05
N LYS A 30 -1.36 18.63 -9.44
CA LYS A 30 -1.93 19.95 -9.19
C LYS A 30 -3.02 20.24 -10.21
N THR A 31 -4.21 20.59 -9.74
CA THR A 31 -5.29 21.10 -10.60
C THR A 31 -5.37 22.63 -10.51
N ARG A 32 -6.35 23.24 -11.17
CA ARG A 32 -6.58 24.70 -11.14
C ARG A 32 -6.67 25.27 -9.72
N ASN A 33 -7.36 24.57 -8.81
CA ASN A 33 -7.70 25.09 -7.49
C ASN A 33 -7.35 24.13 -6.35
N ASN A 34 -7.04 22.86 -6.63
CA ASN A 34 -6.82 21.83 -5.61
C ASN A 34 -5.72 20.85 -6.06
N TYR A 35 -5.68 19.68 -5.47
CA TYR A 35 -4.84 18.55 -5.86
C TYR A 35 -5.69 17.29 -5.99
N SER A 36 -5.35 16.46 -6.96
CA SER A 36 -5.90 15.11 -7.13
C SER A 36 -4.82 14.08 -6.89
N ALA A 37 -5.18 12.92 -6.35
CA ALA A 37 -4.29 11.79 -6.23
C ALA A 37 -4.96 10.49 -6.70
N TYR A 38 -4.16 9.59 -7.27
CA TYR A 38 -4.60 8.26 -7.66
C TYR A 38 -3.49 7.22 -7.50
N VAL A 39 -3.88 5.94 -7.45
CA VAL A 39 -2.97 4.80 -7.30
C VAL A 39 -2.98 3.96 -8.57
N PRO A 40 -1.88 3.88 -9.34
CA PRO A 40 -1.89 3.14 -10.61
C PRO A 40 -2.17 1.64 -10.44
N ASP A 41 -1.69 1.04 -9.34
CA ASP A 41 -1.91 -0.39 -9.03
C ASP A 41 -3.30 -0.69 -8.44
N LEU A 42 -4.07 0.33 -8.02
CA LEU A 42 -5.40 0.18 -7.44
C LEU A 42 -6.42 1.07 -8.19
N PRO A 43 -6.88 0.64 -9.38
CA PRO A 43 -7.86 1.40 -10.15
C PRO A 43 -9.13 1.71 -9.34
N GLY A 44 -9.53 2.98 -9.32
CA GLY A 44 -10.67 3.46 -8.53
C GLY A 44 -10.29 4.03 -7.16
N CYS A 45 -9.06 3.82 -6.69
CA CYS A 45 -8.54 4.55 -5.52
C CYS A 45 -8.11 5.96 -5.94
N VAL A 46 -8.96 6.95 -5.67
CA VAL A 46 -8.75 8.37 -6.00
C VAL A 46 -9.11 9.26 -4.81
N ALA A 47 -8.45 10.41 -4.70
CA ALA A 47 -8.73 11.42 -3.69
C ALA A 47 -8.53 12.84 -4.24
N THR A 48 -9.12 13.83 -3.57
CA THR A 48 -8.95 15.25 -3.88
C THR A 48 -8.81 16.04 -2.58
N GLY A 49 -7.86 16.98 -2.51
CA GLY A 49 -7.62 17.84 -1.35
C GLY A 49 -7.14 19.23 -1.77
N GLU A 50 -7.27 20.23 -0.90
CA GLU A 50 -6.85 21.62 -1.15
C GLU A 50 -5.33 21.75 -1.22
N SER A 51 -4.60 20.84 -0.55
CA SER A 51 -3.14 20.80 -0.54
C SER A 51 -2.57 19.42 -0.90
N ALA A 52 -1.29 19.39 -1.28
CA ALA A 52 -0.56 18.13 -1.56
C ALA A 52 -0.52 17.22 -0.31
N THR A 53 -0.30 17.79 0.87
CA THR A 53 -0.28 17.04 2.14
C THR A 53 -1.67 16.50 2.50
N GLU A 54 -2.72 17.28 2.27
CA GLU A 54 -4.08 16.84 2.52
C GLU A 54 -4.46 15.67 1.60
N VAL A 55 -4.21 15.80 0.29
CA VAL A 55 -4.57 14.75 -0.66
C VAL A 55 -3.76 13.46 -0.41
N GLU A 56 -2.50 13.56 0.05
CA GLU A 56 -1.70 12.40 0.47
C GLU A 56 -2.30 11.68 1.70
N GLY A 57 -2.80 12.43 2.68
CA GLY A 57 -3.50 11.85 3.82
C GLY A 57 -4.81 11.17 3.42
N LEU A 58 -5.59 11.82 2.55
CA LEU A 58 -6.87 11.30 2.06
C LEU A 58 -6.69 10.02 1.24
N ILE A 59 -5.75 10.00 0.30
CA ILE A 59 -5.53 8.82 -0.55
C ILE A 59 -5.04 7.62 0.26
N ARG A 60 -4.27 7.84 1.35
CA ARG A 60 -3.92 6.76 2.29
C ARG A 60 -5.17 6.10 2.87
N GLY A 61 -6.12 6.89 3.36
CA GLY A 61 -7.38 6.37 3.89
C GLY A 61 -8.21 5.63 2.84
N VAL A 62 -8.24 6.13 1.59
CA VAL A 62 -8.92 5.46 0.47
C VAL A 62 -8.29 4.09 0.17
N ILE A 63 -6.97 3.98 0.16
CA ILE A 63 -6.25 2.71 -0.04
C ILE A 63 -6.60 1.73 1.08
N GLU A 64 -6.49 2.16 2.33
CA GLU A 64 -6.77 1.31 3.51
C GLU A 64 -8.20 0.76 3.47
N LEU A 65 -9.17 1.63 3.16
CA LEU A 65 -10.57 1.25 3.03
C LEU A 65 -10.80 0.27 1.87
N HIS A 66 -10.22 0.53 0.70
CA HIS A 66 -10.37 -0.33 -0.47
C HIS A 66 -9.79 -1.72 -0.22
N LEU A 67 -8.60 -1.81 0.36
CA LEU A 67 -7.96 -3.08 0.71
C LEU A 67 -8.72 -3.83 1.82
N ALA A 68 -9.34 -3.13 2.76
CA ALA A 68 -10.20 -3.76 3.76
C ALA A 68 -11.42 -4.42 3.08
N GLY A 69 -12.14 -3.69 2.23
CA GLY A 69 -13.27 -4.23 1.47
C GLY A 69 -12.89 -5.43 0.61
N MET A 70 -11.76 -5.37 -0.11
CA MET A 70 -11.26 -6.50 -0.89
C MET A 70 -11.00 -7.75 -0.04
N ARG A 71 -10.46 -7.60 1.18
CA ARG A 71 -10.26 -8.73 2.11
C ARG A 71 -11.58 -9.31 2.59
N GLU A 72 -12.56 -8.47 2.91
CA GLU A 72 -13.89 -8.89 3.34
C GLU A 72 -14.62 -9.67 2.25
N ASP A 73 -14.46 -9.26 1.00
CA ASP A 73 -15.04 -9.93 -0.18
C ASP A 73 -14.26 -11.19 -0.61
N GLY A 74 -13.14 -11.52 0.06
CA GLY A 74 -12.26 -12.64 -0.31
C GLY A 74 -11.48 -12.41 -1.61
N GLY A 75 -11.38 -11.15 -2.05
CA GLY A 75 -10.59 -10.73 -3.20
C GLY A 75 -9.08 -10.80 -2.96
N ALA A 76 -8.34 -11.07 -4.04
CA ALA A 76 -6.88 -11.04 -3.99
C ALA A 76 -6.38 -9.60 -3.88
N ILE A 77 -5.56 -9.30 -2.88
CA ILE A 77 -4.89 -8.01 -2.77
C ILE A 77 -3.78 -7.93 -3.84
N PRO A 78 -3.82 -6.96 -4.77
CA PRO A 78 -2.80 -6.81 -5.78
C PRO A 78 -1.47 -6.41 -5.13
N LEU A 79 -0.37 -6.98 -5.61
CA LEU A 79 0.95 -6.57 -5.16
C LEU A 79 1.32 -5.22 -5.80
N PRO A 80 2.03 -4.32 -5.10
CA PRO A 80 2.51 -3.10 -5.71
C PRO A 80 3.51 -3.46 -6.81
N SER A 81 3.28 -2.93 -8.01
CA SER A 81 4.04 -3.27 -9.22
C SER A 81 4.52 -2.03 -9.96
N SER A 82 3.97 -0.86 -9.64
CA SER A 82 4.30 0.39 -10.27
C SER A 82 5.74 0.81 -9.99
N GLN A 83 6.51 1.00 -11.05
CA GLN A 83 7.80 1.67 -11.03
C GLN A 83 7.60 3.16 -11.32
N ILE A 84 8.16 4.02 -10.47
CA ILE A 84 8.07 5.47 -10.62
C ILE A 84 9.45 6.00 -10.98
N GLU A 85 9.53 6.77 -12.05
CA GLU A 85 10.76 7.38 -12.56
C GLU A 85 10.50 8.86 -12.88
N TYR A 86 11.50 9.70 -12.63
CA TYR A 86 11.50 11.10 -13.06
C TYR A 86 12.60 11.27 -14.10
N VAL A 87 12.27 11.84 -15.26
CA VAL A 87 13.20 11.99 -16.37
C VAL A 87 13.45 13.47 -16.63
N ASP A 88 14.72 13.87 -16.62
CA ASP A 88 15.12 15.23 -16.99
C ASP A 88 15.07 15.42 -18.51
N VAL A 89 14.44 16.51 -18.95
CA VAL A 89 14.35 16.90 -20.36
C VAL A 89 14.82 18.33 -20.54
N ALA A 90 15.54 18.60 -21.63
CA ALA A 90 15.89 19.97 -21.99
C ALA A 90 14.63 20.71 -22.47
N VAL A 91 14.40 21.90 -21.91
CA VAL A 91 13.27 22.79 -22.21
C VAL A 91 13.76 24.18 -22.62
#